data_AF-A0A1M6NC45-F1
#
_entry.id   AF-A0A1M6NC45-F1
#
_cell.length_a   1.000
_cell.length_b   1.000
_cell.length_c   1.000
_cell.angle_alpha   90.00
_cell.angle_beta   90.00
_cell.angle_gamma   90.00
#
_symmetry.space_group_name_H-M   'P 1'
#
loop_
_entity.id
_entity.type
_entity.pdbx_description
1 polymer ?
#
loop_
_entity_poly.entity_id
_entity_poly.type
_entity_poly.pdbx_seq_one_letter_code
_entity_poly.pdbx_strand_id
1 'polypeptide(L)'
;MVYASSSSVYGSNKKVPYATEDQVDNPVSLYAATKKSNELMAHAYSKLYDIPATGLRFFTVYGSAGRPDMAYFKFTNKLVKGEKIQIYNYGDMYRDFTYIDDIVTGVVNVMNKAPKPNGDGVRYKVYNIGNNSPESLMDFVNTLEQKLMKYGIIDHEAEKELLPMQPGDVYQTYADVSALERDFGFKPSTSLDEGLDRFAKWYKEYYKVGGDK
;
A
#
# COMPACT_ATOMS: atom_id res chain seq x y z
N MET A 1 -16.10 -13.60 7.11
CA MET A 1 -14.84 -13.77 6.37
C MET A 1 -14.30 -12.40 5.98
N VAL A 2 -13.03 -12.12 6.26
CA VAL A 2 -12.32 -10.95 5.74
C VAL A 2 -11.25 -11.44 4.77
N TYR A 3 -11.14 -10.84 3.59
CA TYR A 3 -10.19 -11.29 2.57
C TYR A 3 -9.47 -10.12 1.88
N ALA A 4 -8.25 -10.39 1.41
CA ALA A 4 -7.41 -9.40 0.74
C ALA A 4 -7.68 -9.35 -0.77
N SER A 5 -8.28 -8.25 -1.21
CA SER A 5 -8.24 -7.77 -2.59
C SER A 5 -7.00 -6.86 -2.78
N SER A 6 -6.99 -5.99 -3.78
CA SER A 6 -5.85 -5.13 -4.11
C SER A 6 -6.31 -3.89 -4.86
N SER A 7 -5.67 -2.75 -4.67
CA SER A 7 -5.90 -1.55 -5.49
C SER A 7 -5.61 -1.79 -6.98
N SER A 8 -4.82 -2.80 -7.32
CA SER A 8 -4.54 -3.19 -8.72
C SER A 8 -5.78 -3.55 -9.54
N VAL A 9 -6.93 -3.86 -8.90
CA VAL A 9 -8.20 -4.11 -9.61
C VAL A 9 -8.72 -2.85 -10.33
N TYR A 10 -8.32 -1.66 -9.89
CA TYR A 10 -8.60 -0.40 -10.58
C TYR A 10 -7.88 -0.26 -11.92
N GLY A 11 -6.85 -1.07 -12.17
CA GLY A 11 -6.17 -1.14 -13.46
C GLY A 11 -5.70 0.22 -13.96
N SER A 12 -6.10 0.56 -15.18
CA SER A 12 -5.77 1.82 -15.86
C SER A 12 -6.79 2.94 -15.63
N ASN A 13 -7.59 2.87 -14.56
CA ASN A 13 -8.54 3.93 -14.25
C ASN A 13 -7.80 5.27 -14.10
N LYS A 14 -8.26 6.29 -14.82
CA LYS A 14 -7.69 7.65 -14.79
C LYS A 14 -8.30 8.52 -13.69
N LYS A 15 -9.51 8.19 -13.23
CA LYS A 15 -10.20 8.90 -12.15
C LYS A 15 -9.42 8.68 -10.85
N VAL A 16 -9.14 9.76 -10.13
CA VAL A 16 -8.67 9.74 -8.74
C VAL A 16 -9.54 10.69 -7.89
N PRO A 17 -9.79 10.41 -6.60
CA PRO A 17 -9.42 9.17 -5.90
C PRO A 17 -10.14 7.94 -6.46
N TYR A 18 -9.52 6.77 -6.29
CA TYR A 18 -10.16 5.50 -6.64
C TYR A 18 -11.22 5.16 -5.59
N ALA A 19 -12.46 5.01 -6.04
CA ALA A 19 -13.62 4.75 -5.19
C ALA A 19 -14.09 3.30 -5.36
N THR A 20 -14.75 2.72 -4.35
CA THR A 20 -15.24 1.33 -4.43
C THR A 20 -16.31 1.13 -5.51
N GLU A 21 -16.96 2.22 -5.90
CA GLU A 21 -17.99 2.34 -6.92
C GLU A 21 -17.42 2.40 -8.34
N ASP A 22 -16.11 2.63 -8.48
CA ASP A 22 -15.47 2.66 -9.79
C ASP A 22 -15.50 1.28 -10.45
N GLN A 23 -15.66 1.27 -11.77
CA GLN A 23 -15.63 0.05 -12.56
C GLN A 23 -14.22 -0.57 -12.52
N VAL A 24 -14.17 -1.89 -12.35
CA VAL A 24 -12.94 -2.68 -12.15
C VAL A 24 -12.94 -3.96 -13.01
N ASP A 25 -13.57 -3.87 -14.19
CA ASP A 25 -13.79 -5.02 -15.08
C ASP A 25 -12.68 -5.20 -16.12
N ASN A 26 -11.71 -4.27 -16.17
CA ASN A 26 -10.60 -4.24 -17.12
C ASN A 26 -9.24 -4.36 -16.41
N PRO A 27 -8.92 -5.52 -15.79
CA PRO A 27 -7.67 -5.69 -15.08
C PRO A 27 -6.47 -5.67 -16.06
N VAL A 28 -5.44 -4.91 -15.72
CA VAL A 28 -4.21 -4.76 -16.55
C VAL A 28 -3.14 -5.82 -16.24
N SER A 29 -3.42 -6.74 -15.31
CA SER A 29 -2.51 -7.84 -14.95
C SER A 29 -3.27 -9.08 -14.51
N LEU A 30 -2.65 -10.25 -14.64
CA LEU A 30 -3.20 -11.51 -14.12
C LEU A 30 -3.41 -11.46 -12.61
N TYR A 31 -2.51 -10.80 -11.88
CA TYR A 31 -2.68 -10.56 -10.44
C TYR A 31 -3.97 -9.77 -10.14
N ALA A 32 -4.21 -8.66 -10.85
CA ALA A 32 -5.44 -7.88 -10.70
C ALA A 32 -6.69 -8.71 -11.04
N ALA A 33 -6.63 -9.51 -12.11
CA ALA A 33 -7.73 -10.40 -12.50
C ALA A 33 -8.07 -11.39 -11.38
N THR A 34 -7.07 -12.08 -10.80
CA THR A 34 -7.32 -13.04 -9.70
C THR A 34 -7.89 -12.36 -8.45
N LYS A 35 -7.42 -11.16 -8.10
CA LYS A 35 -7.98 -10.36 -7.00
C LYS A 35 -9.43 -9.95 -7.26
N LYS A 36 -9.77 -9.58 -8.50
CA LYS A 36 -11.16 -9.30 -8.88
C LYS A 36 -12.03 -10.57 -8.87
N SER A 37 -11.50 -11.71 -9.32
CA SER A 37 -12.19 -12.99 -9.21
C SER A 37 -12.52 -13.36 -7.77
N ASN A 38 -11.62 -13.07 -6.81
CA ASN A 38 -11.91 -13.27 -5.38
C ASN A 38 -13.12 -12.46 -4.90
N GLU A 39 -13.27 -11.21 -5.37
CA GLU A 39 -14.45 -10.39 -5.07
C GLU A 39 -15.74 -11.03 -5.59
N LEU A 40 -15.72 -11.49 -6.85
CA LEU A 40 -16.87 -12.15 -7.46
C LEU A 40 -17.24 -13.46 -6.75
N MET A 41 -16.24 -14.28 -6.43
CA MET A 41 -16.43 -15.53 -5.69
C MET A 41 -16.99 -15.26 -4.28
N ALA A 42 -16.44 -14.29 -3.56
CA ALA A 42 -16.91 -13.94 -2.22
C ALA A 42 -18.37 -13.46 -2.24
N HIS A 43 -18.77 -12.66 -3.24
CA HIS A 43 -20.17 -12.28 -3.42
C HIS A 43 -21.07 -13.49 -3.68
N ALA A 44 -20.69 -14.37 -4.61
CA ALA A 44 -21.46 -15.58 -4.93
C ALA A 44 -21.66 -16.49 -3.71
N TYR A 45 -20.60 -16.72 -2.92
CA TYR A 45 -20.69 -17.49 -1.68
C TYR A 45 -21.56 -16.80 -0.63
N SER A 46 -21.46 -15.48 -0.49
CA SER A 46 -22.32 -14.71 0.42
C SER A 46 -23.80 -14.83 0.02
N LYS A 47 -24.11 -14.80 -1.28
CA LYS A 47 -25.49 -14.93 -1.79
C LYS A 47 -26.06 -16.34 -1.59
N LEU A 48 -25.27 -17.37 -1.88
CA LEU A 48 -25.74 -18.75 -1.88
C LEU A 48 -25.79 -19.38 -0.49
N TYR A 49 -24.90 -18.96 0.41
CA TYR A 49 -24.66 -19.64 1.69
C TYR A 49 -24.71 -18.72 2.91
N ASP A 50 -25.10 -17.45 2.75
CA ASP A 50 -25.16 -16.42 3.80
C ASP A 50 -23.86 -16.27 4.60
N ILE A 51 -22.71 -16.53 3.98
CA ILE A 51 -21.38 -16.32 4.60
C ILE A 51 -21.04 -14.84 4.49
N PRO A 52 -21.00 -14.05 5.58
CA PRO A 52 -20.72 -12.63 5.48
C PRO A 52 -19.27 -12.40 5.04
N ALA A 53 -19.05 -11.59 4.00
CA ALA A 53 -17.74 -11.38 3.42
C ALA A 53 -17.39 -9.89 3.29
N THR A 54 -16.20 -9.52 3.79
CA THR A 54 -15.63 -8.19 3.63
C THR A 54 -14.31 -8.27 2.87
N GLY A 55 -14.28 -7.63 1.70
CA GLY A 55 -13.06 -7.49 0.90
C GLY A 55 -12.33 -6.19 1.22
N LEU A 56 -11.02 -6.26 1.39
CA LEU A 56 -10.18 -5.07 1.56
C LEU A 56 -9.26 -4.91 0.35
N ARG A 57 -9.41 -3.81 -0.39
CA ARG A 57 -8.50 -3.42 -1.47
C ARG A 57 -7.34 -2.64 -0.86
N PHE A 58 -6.24 -3.34 -0.62
CA PHE A 58 -5.02 -2.73 -0.08
C PHE A 58 -4.34 -1.84 -1.11
N PHE A 59 -3.98 -0.63 -0.69
CA PHE A 59 -3.06 0.26 -1.39
C PHE A 59 -1.61 -0.03 -0.97
N THR A 60 -0.66 0.85 -1.27
CA THR A 60 0.76 0.58 -1.05
C THR A 60 1.07 0.54 0.45
N VAL A 61 1.29 -0.66 0.98
CA VAL A 61 1.67 -0.87 2.38
C VAL A 61 3.19 -0.86 2.53
N TYR A 62 3.69 -0.13 3.52
CA TYR A 62 5.12 -0.09 3.86
C TYR A 62 5.36 -0.20 5.37
N GLY A 63 6.59 -0.54 5.76
CA GLY A 63 6.99 -0.61 7.15
C GLY A 63 7.90 -1.80 7.44
N SER A 64 8.10 -2.07 8.73
CA SER A 64 8.91 -3.19 9.23
C SER A 64 8.41 -4.54 8.73
N ALA A 65 9.32 -5.48 8.50
CA ALA A 65 9.02 -6.83 7.99
C ALA A 65 8.25 -6.87 6.67
N GLY A 66 8.21 -5.77 5.93
CA GLY A 66 7.58 -5.75 4.61
C GLY A 66 8.45 -6.41 3.55
N ARG A 67 7.92 -6.45 2.32
CA ARG A 67 8.52 -7.29 1.28
C ARG A 67 9.76 -6.62 0.65
N PRO A 68 10.87 -7.36 0.44
CA PRO A 68 12.09 -6.83 -0.17
C PRO A 68 11.96 -6.31 -1.61
N ASP A 69 10.90 -6.66 -2.33
CA ASP A 69 10.63 -6.21 -3.69
C ASP A 69 9.94 -4.83 -3.76
N MET A 70 9.41 -4.33 -2.64
CA MET A 70 8.75 -3.02 -2.57
C MET A 70 9.76 -1.86 -2.54
N ALA A 71 9.35 -0.68 -3.03
CA ALA A 71 10.23 0.46 -3.30
C ALA A 71 11.19 0.82 -2.14
N TYR A 72 10.69 1.11 -0.93
CA TYR A 72 11.56 1.46 0.22
C TYR A 72 12.61 0.39 0.50
N PHE A 73 12.19 -0.87 0.53
CA PHE A 73 13.08 -1.97 0.88
C PHE A 73 14.10 -2.20 -0.25
N LYS A 74 13.64 -2.21 -1.50
CA LYS A 74 14.49 -2.31 -2.68
C LYS A 74 15.52 -1.18 -2.73
N PHE A 75 15.11 0.04 -2.42
CA PHE A 75 16.02 1.20 -2.34
C PHE A 75 17.03 1.01 -1.22
N THR A 76 16.61 0.66 0.00
CA THR A 76 17.54 0.37 1.10
C THR A 76 18.56 -0.70 0.73
N ASN A 77 18.12 -1.82 0.15
CA ASN A 77 19.01 -2.91 -0.26
C ASN A 77 20.03 -2.49 -1.33
N LYS A 78 19.66 -1.58 -2.23
CA LYS A 78 20.58 -1.02 -3.23
C LYS A 78 21.58 -0.07 -2.59
N LEU A 79 21.10 0.86 -1.77
CA LEU A 79 21.94 1.85 -1.10
C LEU A 79 22.96 1.19 -0.15
N VAL A 80 22.57 0.15 0.59
CA VAL A 80 23.51 -0.65 1.42
C VAL A 80 24.64 -1.28 0.59
N LYS A 81 24.42 -1.54 -0.70
CA LYS A 81 25.43 -2.09 -1.61
C LYS A 81 26.21 -1.01 -2.38
N GLY A 82 25.95 0.28 -2.12
CA GLY A 82 26.48 1.37 -2.92
C GLY A 82 25.95 1.39 -4.36
N GLU A 83 24.78 0.79 -4.61
CA GLU A 83 24.15 0.76 -5.92
C GLU A 83 23.19 1.94 -6.10
N LYS A 84 23.08 2.43 -7.34
CA LYS A 84 22.15 3.50 -7.72
C LYS A 84 20.69 3.05 -7.61
N ILE A 85 19.85 3.94 -7.08
CA ILE A 85 18.40 3.79 -7.09
C ILE A 85 17.81 4.46 -8.33
N GLN A 86 16.84 3.78 -8.95
CA GLN A 86 16.15 4.28 -10.14
C GLN A 86 14.86 4.95 -9.73
N ILE A 87 14.68 6.20 -10.16
CA ILE A 87 13.50 7.02 -9.87
C ILE A 87 12.85 7.36 -11.21
N TYR A 88 11.64 6.87 -11.41
CA TYR A 88 10.88 7.08 -12.65
C TYR A 88 10.09 8.38 -12.64
N ASN A 89 9.66 8.80 -13.82
CA ASN A 89 9.03 10.09 -14.08
C ASN A 89 9.82 11.28 -13.50
N TYR A 90 11.15 11.18 -13.51
CA TYR A 90 12.04 12.20 -12.94
C TYR A 90 11.74 12.57 -11.48
N GLY A 91 11.13 11.66 -10.71
CA GLY A 91 10.75 11.88 -9.31
C GLY A 91 9.41 12.58 -9.12
N ASP A 92 8.76 13.06 -10.18
CA ASP A 92 7.46 13.72 -10.11
C ASP A 92 6.33 12.67 -10.07
N MET A 93 6.25 11.93 -8.97
CA MET A 93 5.20 10.95 -8.76
C MET A 93 4.64 11.05 -7.36
N TYR A 94 3.35 10.78 -7.24
CA TYR A 94 2.64 10.76 -5.98
C TYR A 94 2.11 9.36 -5.70
N ARG A 95 2.26 8.91 -4.45
CA ARG A 95 1.86 7.57 -4.02
C ARG A 95 1.19 7.61 -2.66
N ASP A 96 0.10 6.87 -2.55
CA ASP A 96 -0.58 6.60 -1.29
C ASP A 96 0.15 5.46 -0.55
N PHE A 97 1.02 5.85 0.39
CA PHE A 97 1.75 4.96 1.28
C PHE A 97 1.03 4.87 2.62
N THR A 98 0.67 3.66 3.04
CA THR A 98 0.05 3.41 4.35
C THR A 98 0.98 2.57 5.21
N TYR A 99 1.25 3.03 6.42
CA TYR A 99 2.11 2.31 7.35
C TYR A 99 1.44 1.01 7.84
N ILE A 100 2.23 -0.03 8.05
CA ILE A 100 1.73 -1.38 8.38
C ILE A 100 0.86 -1.41 9.64
N ASP A 101 1.17 -0.61 10.68
CA ASP A 101 0.38 -0.61 11.92
C ASP A 101 -1.01 0.00 11.73
N ASP A 102 -1.13 1.03 10.88
CA ASP A 102 -2.43 1.60 10.51
C ASP A 102 -3.25 0.54 9.75
N ILE A 103 -2.63 -0.18 8.82
CA ILE A 103 -3.26 -1.28 8.09
C ILE A 103 -3.75 -2.38 9.04
N VAL A 104 -2.91 -2.82 9.98
CA VAL A 104 -3.26 -3.84 10.97
C VAL A 104 -4.46 -3.39 11.79
N THR A 105 -4.46 -2.13 12.26
CA THR A 105 -5.58 -1.54 13.00
C THR A 105 -6.88 -1.58 12.19
N GLY A 106 -6.81 -1.19 10.91
CA GLY A 106 -7.97 -1.25 10.01
C GLY A 106 -8.50 -2.67 9.81
N VAL A 107 -7.62 -3.65 9.59
CA VAL A 107 -8.01 -5.07 9.44
C VAL A 107 -8.67 -5.60 10.71
N VAL A 108 -8.10 -5.33 11.89
CA VAL A 108 -8.66 -5.76 13.18
C VAL A 108 -10.04 -5.15 13.39
N ASN A 109 -10.22 -3.85 13.11
CA ASN A 109 -11.53 -3.20 13.24
C ASN A 109 -12.58 -3.83 12.31
N VAL A 110 -12.19 -4.14 11.07
CA VAL A 110 -13.06 -4.80 10.09
C VAL A 110 -13.49 -6.20 10.52
N MET A 111 -12.58 -6.97 11.11
CA MET A 111 -12.86 -8.32 11.61
C MET A 111 -13.94 -8.35 12.70
N ASN A 112 -14.14 -7.26 13.44
CA ASN A 112 -15.09 -7.18 14.55
C ASN A 112 -16.55 -6.90 14.12
N LYS A 113 -16.83 -6.64 12.83
CA LYS A 113 -18.18 -6.28 12.38
C LYS A 113 -18.47 -6.81 10.98
N ALA A 114 -19.36 -7.81 10.93
CA ALA A 114 -19.85 -8.34 9.66
C ALA A 114 -20.62 -7.28 8.84
N PRO A 115 -20.57 -7.34 7.51
CA PRO A 115 -21.35 -6.45 6.65
C PRO A 115 -22.84 -6.66 6.86
N LYS A 116 -23.61 -5.56 6.82
CA LYS A 116 -25.07 -5.61 6.76
C LYS A 116 -25.52 -6.09 5.38
N PRO A 117 -26.71 -6.70 5.26
CA PRO A 117 -27.29 -7.04 3.96
C PRO A 117 -27.40 -5.78 3.08
N ASN A 118 -27.00 -5.90 1.81
CA ASN A 118 -27.23 -4.88 0.80
C ASN A 118 -28.68 -4.92 0.27
N GLY A 119 -28.98 -4.14 -0.78
CA GLY A 119 -30.32 -4.10 -1.38
C GLY A 119 -30.84 -5.46 -1.87
N ASP A 120 -29.95 -6.39 -2.19
CA ASP A 120 -30.27 -7.75 -2.65
C ASP A 120 -30.26 -8.80 -1.52
N GLY A 121 -30.18 -8.33 -0.26
CA GLY A 121 -30.12 -9.17 0.93
C GLY A 121 -28.77 -9.84 1.17
N VAL A 122 -27.71 -9.47 0.43
CA VAL A 122 -26.39 -10.12 0.51
C VAL A 122 -25.49 -9.42 1.52
N ARG A 123 -24.91 -10.18 2.45
CA ARG A 123 -23.92 -9.69 3.42
C ARG A 123 -22.53 -9.63 2.80
N TYR A 124 -22.35 -8.74 1.84
CA TYR A 124 -21.10 -8.57 1.10
C TYR A 124 -20.73 -7.09 1.01
N LYS A 125 -19.47 -6.74 1.31
CA LYS A 125 -18.98 -5.37 1.16
C LYS A 125 -17.49 -5.32 0.84
N VAL A 126 -17.08 -4.36 0.02
CA VAL A 126 -15.68 -4.08 -0.28
C VAL A 126 -15.35 -2.69 0.23
N TYR A 127 -14.13 -2.52 0.75
CA TYR A 127 -13.57 -1.24 1.16
C TYR A 127 -12.18 -1.06 0.55
N ASN A 128 -11.83 0.19 0.26
CA ASN A 128 -10.43 0.57 0.12
C ASN A 128 -9.81 0.75 1.51
N ILE A 129 -8.55 0.29 1.64
CA ILE A 129 -7.74 0.52 2.83
C ILE A 129 -6.40 1.10 2.37
N GLY A 130 -6.19 2.38 2.70
CA GLY A 130 -5.09 3.23 2.21
C GLY A 130 -4.96 4.50 3.07
N ASN A 131 -4.00 5.37 2.80
CA ASN A 131 -3.77 6.59 3.57
C ASN A 131 -4.68 7.75 3.16
N ASN A 132 -5.13 7.79 1.90
CA ASN A 132 -5.87 8.90 1.27
C ASN A 132 -5.08 10.21 1.07
N SER A 133 -3.91 10.33 1.71
CA SER A 133 -2.97 11.43 1.56
C SER A 133 -1.77 10.99 0.71
N PRO A 134 -1.76 11.28 -0.60
CA PRO A 134 -0.67 10.89 -1.47
C PRO A 134 0.58 11.73 -1.19
N GLU A 135 1.71 11.06 -0.99
CA GLU A 135 3.01 11.66 -0.70
C GLU A 135 3.87 11.72 -1.97
N SER A 136 4.75 12.72 -2.03
CA SER A 136 5.78 12.83 -3.08
C SER A 136 6.78 11.67 -2.97
N LEU A 137 7.07 11.03 -4.12
CA LEU A 137 8.09 9.97 -4.18
C LEU A 137 9.48 10.50 -3.82
N MET A 138 9.79 11.76 -4.16
CA MET A 138 11.06 12.36 -3.79
C MET A 138 11.16 12.61 -2.28
N ASP A 139 10.08 13.07 -1.64
CA ASP A 139 10.05 13.26 -0.19
C ASP A 139 10.22 11.92 0.53
N PHE A 140 9.61 10.87 0.00
CA PHE A 140 9.80 9.50 0.47
C PHE A 140 11.25 9.04 0.38
N VAL A 141 11.89 9.21 -0.78
CA VAL A 141 13.29 8.81 -1.00
C VAL A 141 14.24 9.59 -0.10
N ASN A 142 14.06 10.91 -0.02
CA ASN A 142 14.91 11.78 0.80
C ASN A 142 14.74 11.47 2.29
N THR A 143 13.51 11.24 2.75
CA THR A 143 13.25 10.84 4.15
C THR A 143 13.89 9.49 4.43
N LEU A 144 13.74 8.51 3.53
CA LEU A 144 14.36 7.19 3.69
C LEU A 144 15.88 7.31 3.81
N GLU A 145 16.52 8.04 2.90
CA GLU A 145 17.96 8.31 2.92
C GLU A 145 18.41 8.88 4.27
N GLN A 146 17.72 9.93 4.76
CA GLN A 146 18.01 10.54 6.05
C GLN A 146 17.90 9.54 7.21
N LYS A 147 16.87 8.69 7.22
CA LYS A 147 16.71 7.67 8.27
C LYS A 147 17.80 6.60 8.20
N LEU A 148 18.16 6.15 7.00
CA LEU A 148 19.24 5.17 6.82
C LEU A 148 20.58 5.73 7.32
N MET A 149 20.89 6.99 7.00
CA MET A 149 22.09 7.67 7.51
C MET A 149 22.05 7.86 9.02
N LYS A 150 20.92 8.31 9.58
CA LYS A 150 20.72 8.47 11.04
C LYS A 150 21.04 7.20 11.82
N TYR A 151 20.67 6.04 11.29
CA TYR A 151 20.92 4.75 11.93
C TYR A 151 22.29 4.12 11.54
N GLY A 152 23.09 4.77 10.70
CA GLY A 152 24.40 4.25 10.25
C GLY A 152 24.28 3.01 9.37
N ILE A 153 23.17 2.89 8.62
CA ILE A 153 22.95 1.80 7.65
C ILE A 153 23.69 2.10 6.35
N ILE A 154 23.80 3.38 6.00
CA ILE A 154 24.62 3.92 4.92
C ILE A 154 25.36 5.16 5.43
N ASP A 155 26.48 5.49 4.80
CA ASP A 155 27.40 6.59 5.13
C ASP A 155 27.63 7.56 3.95
N HIS A 156 26.87 7.38 2.87
CA HIS A 156 26.98 8.13 1.63
C HIS A 156 25.61 8.62 1.18
N GLU A 157 25.60 9.69 0.38
CA GLU A 157 24.40 10.20 -0.27
C GLU A 157 23.86 9.18 -1.29
N ALA A 158 22.54 9.10 -1.41
CA ALA A 158 21.90 8.20 -2.34
C ALA A 158 22.13 8.64 -3.79
N GLU A 159 22.84 7.82 -4.56
CA GLU A 159 22.98 8.03 -6.00
C GLU A 159 21.66 7.70 -6.72
N LYS A 160 21.02 8.73 -7.28
CA LYS A 160 19.70 8.65 -7.93
C LYS A 160 19.85 8.72 -9.45
N GLU A 161 19.34 7.70 -10.14
CA GLU A 161 19.18 7.70 -11.60
C GLU A 161 17.75 8.12 -11.95
N LEU A 162 17.58 9.32 -12.49
CA LEU A 162 16.28 9.83 -12.93
C LEU A 162 15.96 9.34 -14.33
N LEU A 163 14.84 8.61 -14.46
CA LEU A 163 14.40 7.98 -15.70
C LEU A 163 13.04 8.53 -16.15
N PRO A 164 12.73 8.49 -17.47
CA PRO A 164 11.40 8.78 -17.98
C PRO A 164 10.32 7.88 -17.34
N MET A 165 9.07 8.31 -17.42
CA MET A 165 7.92 7.52 -16.96
C MET A 165 7.83 6.19 -17.72
N GLN A 166 7.52 5.10 -17.02
CA GLN A 166 7.35 3.80 -17.67
C GLN A 166 5.95 3.71 -18.31
N PRO A 167 5.81 3.02 -19.46
CA PRO A 167 4.50 2.69 -20.00
C PRO A 167 3.66 1.93 -18.97
N GLY A 168 2.47 2.45 -18.64
CA GLY A 168 1.55 1.85 -17.67
C GLY A 168 1.68 2.39 -16.23
N ASP A 169 2.68 3.23 -15.94
CA ASP A 169 2.71 3.99 -14.70
C ASP A 169 1.60 5.05 -14.67
N VAL A 170 1.28 5.50 -13.47
CA VAL A 170 0.29 6.54 -13.20
C VAL A 170 0.92 7.63 -12.35
N TYR A 171 0.61 8.89 -12.69
CA TYR A 171 1.17 10.08 -12.04
C TYR A 171 0.90 10.09 -10.53
N GLN A 172 -0.36 9.88 -10.18
CA GLN A 172 -0.85 9.90 -8.81
C GLN A 172 -1.86 8.77 -8.59
N THR A 173 -1.76 8.09 -7.45
CA THR A 173 -2.75 7.11 -7.01
C THR A 173 -3.06 7.33 -5.54
N TYR A 174 -4.35 7.41 -5.20
CA TYR A 174 -4.80 7.44 -3.82
C TYR A 174 -6.22 6.91 -3.68
N ALA A 175 -6.48 6.37 -2.49
CA ALA A 175 -7.72 5.71 -2.15
C ALA A 175 -8.79 6.70 -1.66
N ASP A 176 -10.02 6.55 -2.14
CA ASP A 176 -11.17 7.03 -1.36
C ASP A 176 -11.44 6.01 -0.24
N VAL A 177 -11.17 6.41 1.01
CA VAL A 177 -11.37 5.60 2.21
C VAL A 177 -12.59 6.01 3.02
N SER A 178 -13.42 6.93 2.51
CA SER A 178 -14.55 7.52 3.23
C SER A 178 -15.52 6.47 3.78
N ALA A 179 -15.72 5.37 3.04
CA ALA A 179 -16.57 4.28 3.47
C ALA A 179 -16.01 3.51 4.68
N LEU A 180 -14.69 3.29 4.70
CA LEU A 180 -14.01 2.59 5.79
C LEU A 180 -13.91 3.49 7.04
N GLU A 181 -13.64 4.78 6.83
CA GLU A 181 -13.68 5.79 7.90
C GLU A 181 -15.06 5.85 8.57
N ARG A 182 -16.13 5.99 7.78
CA ARG A 182 -17.50 6.08 8.31
C ARG A 182 -17.91 4.83 9.09
N ASP A 183 -17.58 3.65 8.58
CA ASP A 183 -18.13 2.40 9.11
C ASP A 183 -17.29 1.81 10.27
N PHE A 184 -15.99 2.16 10.32
CA PHE A 184 -14.98 1.58 11.22
C PHE A 184 -14.04 2.59 11.88
N GLY A 185 -14.20 3.89 11.64
CA GLY A 185 -13.34 4.93 12.21
C GLY A 185 -11.89 4.88 11.70
N PHE A 186 -11.65 4.23 10.56
CA PHE A 186 -10.30 4.06 10.02
C PHE A 186 -9.70 5.41 9.61
N LYS A 187 -8.66 5.82 10.33
CA LYS A 187 -7.89 7.05 10.13
C LYS A 187 -6.41 6.74 10.30
N PRO A 188 -5.68 6.50 9.21
CA PRO A 188 -4.24 6.31 9.29
C PRO A 188 -3.61 7.59 9.85
N SER A 189 -2.65 7.42 10.76
CA SER A 189 -2.09 8.53 11.54
C SER A 189 -0.58 8.53 11.59
N THR A 190 0.07 7.47 11.11
CA THR A 190 1.53 7.39 11.07
C THR A 190 2.06 8.29 9.95
N SER A 191 2.85 9.30 10.32
CA SER A 191 3.53 10.15 9.34
C SER A 191 4.59 9.36 8.55
N LEU A 192 4.95 9.86 7.37
CA LEU A 192 6.00 9.24 6.56
C LEU A 192 7.36 9.21 7.29
N ASP A 193 7.69 10.29 8.00
CA ASP A 193 8.90 10.41 8.81
C ASP A 193 8.96 9.32 9.89
N GLU A 194 7.88 9.15 10.63
CA GLU A 194 7.77 8.16 11.70
C GLU A 194 7.82 6.73 11.17
N GLY A 195 7.06 6.43 10.11
CA GLY A 195 7.01 5.09 9.53
C GLY A 195 8.37 4.65 8.96
N LEU A 196 9.09 5.56 8.29
CA LEU A 196 10.43 5.28 7.77
C LEU A 196 11.49 5.21 8.86
N ASP A 197 11.36 5.99 9.95
CA ASP A 197 12.25 5.89 11.11
C ASP A 197 12.14 4.50 11.77
N ARG A 198 10.90 4.05 12.01
CA ARG A 198 10.63 2.70 12.54
C ARG A 198 11.14 1.61 11.61
N PHE A 199 10.96 1.75 10.29
CA PHE A 199 11.50 0.81 9.31
C PHE A 199 13.02 0.76 9.32
N ALA A 200 13.71 1.91 9.30
CA ALA A 200 15.17 1.95 9.31
C ALA A 200 15.75 1.32 10.59
N LYS A 201 15.17 1.64 11.75
CA LYS A 201 15.52 0.99 13.02
C LYS A 201 15.37 -0.53 12.94
N TRP A 202 14.21 -1.01 12.48
CA TRP A 202 13.97 -2.45 12.30
C TRP A 202 14.98 -3.09 11.33
N TYR A 203 15.27 -2.45 10.20
CA TYR A 203 16.19 -2.97 9.20
C TYR A 203 17.59 -3.17 9.79
N LYS A 204 18.08 -2.17 10.54
CA LYS A 204 19.37 -2.25 11.26
C LYS A 204 19.40 -3.44 12.21
N GLU A 205 18.38 -3.57 13.06
CA GLU A 205 18.30 -4.64 14.07
C GLU A 205 18.21 -6.03 13.43
N TYR A 206 17.39 -6.17 12.38
CA TYR A 206 17.14 -7.44 11.72
C TYR A 206 18.32 -7.92 10.89
N TYR A 207 18.95 -7.03 10.10
CA TYR A 207 20.09 -7.36 9.25
C TYR A 207 21.45 -7.17 9.92
N LYS A 208 21.49 -6.66 11.15
CA LYS A 208 22.71 -6.39 11.93
C LYS A 208 23.73 -5.52 11.17
N VAL A 209 23.23 -4.50 10.46
CA VAL A 209 24.05 -3.58 9.67
C VAL A 209 24.61 -2.49 10.58
N GLY A 210 25.89 -2.12 10.41
CA GLY A 210 26.52 -1.06 11.19
C GLY A 210 26.77 -1.41 12.66
N GLY A 211 26.98 -2.70 12.97
CA GLY A 211 27.55 -3.15 14.24
C GLY A 211 29.04 -3.44 14.09
N ASP A 212 29.84 -2.97 15.04
CA ASP A 212 31.25 -3.35 15.16
C ASP A 212 31.38 -4.88 15.22
N LYS A 213 32.30 -5.42 14.42
CA LYS A 213 32.85 -6.76 14.64
C LYS A 213 33.81 -6.73 15.82
#